data_AF-A0A920I6W2-F1
#
_entry.id   AF-A0A920I6W2-F1
#
_cell.length_a   1.000
_cell.length_b   1.000
_cell.length_c   1.000
_cell.angle_alpha   90.00
_cell.angle_beta   90.00
_cell.angle_gamma   90.00
#
_symmetry.space_group_name_H-M   'P 1'
#
loop_
_entity.id
_entity.type
_entity.pdbx_description
1 polymer ?
#
loop_
_entity_poly.entity_id
_entity_poly.type
_entity_poly.pdbx_seq_one_letter_code
_entity_poly.pdbx_strand_id
1 'polypeptide(L)'
;MTDSANAWTEERLAQLRKLWDEGLSISQIGDALGVSRNAIAGKAHRMGLPKRPSPISKTAKETKKPAKPKPAAEPENLPLRLELRKLKWSRSKCCWPSGDPKLSGFTFCGDAVVPGKPYCLKHCEEAYTTSRDSR
;
A
#
# COMPACT_ATOMS: atom_id res chain seq x y z
N MET A 1 -2.87 19.18 -33.51
CA MET A 1 -2.01 18.61 -32.45
C MET A 1 -2.88 18.42 -31.22
N THR A 2 -3.51 17.26 -31.06
CA THR A 2 -4.37 16.95 -29.90
C THR A 2 -3.96 15.58 -29.37
N ASP A 3 -3.23 15.60 -28.26
CA ASP A 3 -2.67 14.42 -27.62
C ASP A 3 -3.72 13.81 -26.68
N SER A 4 -4.40 12.77 -27.18
CA SER A 4 -5.49 12.05 -26.48
C SER A 4 -4.98 10.92 -25.58
N ALA A 5 -3.70 10.88 -25.21
CA ALA A 5 -3.12 9.75 -24.46
C ALA A 5 -3.10 9.93 -22.93
N ASN A 6 -3.39 11.11 -22.39
CA ASN A 6 -3.37 11.33 -20.94
C ASN A 6 -4.80 11.49 -20.40
N ALA A 7 -5.23 10.58 -19.52
CA ALA A 7 -6.54 10.66 -18.84
C ALA A 7 -6.78 12.01 -18.13
N TRP A 8 -5.71 12.76 -17.88
CA TRP A 8 -5.65 14.12 -17.37
C TRP A 8 -5.18 15.09 -18.45
N THR A 9 -6.08 15.49 -19.35
CA THR A 9 -5.85 16.56 -20.32
C THR A 9 -5.76 17.93 -19.63
N GLU A 10 -5.11 18.91 -20.24
CA GLU A 10 -5.00 20.26 -19.66
C GLU A 10 -6.39 20.89 -19.39
N GLU A 11 -7.36 20.62 -20.25
CA GLU A 11 -8.75 21.03 -20.07
C GLU A 11 -9.37 20.43 -18.79
N ARG A 12 -9.18 19.13 -18.55
CA ARG A 12 -9.62 18.46 -17.32
C ARG A 12 -8.92 18.99 -16.08
N LEU A 13 -7.66 19.43 -16.20
CA LEU A 13 -6.92 20.04 -15.09
C LEU A 13 -7.42 21.45 -14.78
N ALA A 14 -7.72 22.24 -15.81
CA ALA A 14 -8.35 23.54 -15.65
C ALA A 14 -9.73 23.41 -14.99
N GLN A 15 -10.55 22.46 -15.43
CA GLN A 15 -11.84 22.15 -14.81
C GLN A 15 -11.68 21.68 -13.36
N LEU A 16 -10.73 20.79 -13.06
CA LEU A 16 -10.44 20.35 -11.70
C LEU A 16 -10.07 21.52 -10.79
N ARG A 17 -9.20 22.45 -11.24
CA ARG A 17 -8.83 23.64 -10.46
C ARG A 17 -10.04 24.55 -10.22
N LYS A 18 -10.83 24.82 -11.27
CA LYS A 18 -12.04 25.64 -11.17
C LYS A 18 -13.04 25.08 -10.15
N LEU A 19 -13.41 23.80 -10.29
CA LEU A 19 -14.33 23.14 -9.37
C LEU A 19 -13.72 23.02 -7.95
N TRP A 20 -12.40 23.00 -7.85
CA TRP A 20 -11.71 23.02 -6.56
C TRP A 20 -11.78 24.39 -5.88
N ASP A 21 -11.67 25.49 -6.62
CA ASP A 21 -11.77 26.84 -6.07
C ASP A 21 -13.23 27.19 -5.72
N GLU A 22 -14.20 26.65 -6.47
CA GLU A 22 -15.64 26.71 -6.17
C GLU A 22 -16.04 25.96 -4.88
N GLY A 23 -15.12 25.20 -4.27
CA GLY A 23 -15.38 24.51 -3.00
C GLY A 23 -16.18 23.21 -3.10
N LEU A 24 -16.46 22.70 -4.30
CA LEU A 24 -17.18 21.44 -4.53
C LEU A 24 -16.48 20.24 -3.91
N SER A 25 -17.22 19.30 -3.32
CA SER A 25 -16.62 18.11 -2.71
C SER A 25 -15.93 17.21 -3.73
N ILE A 26 -14.93 16.43 -3.28
CA ILE A 26 -14.20 15.47 -4.14
C ILE A 26 -15.14 14.50 -4.87
N SER A 27 -16.26 14.13 -4.23
CA SER A 27 -17.31 13.31 -4.86
C SER A 27 -17.96 14.03 -6.04
N GLN A 28 -18.44 15.24 -5.82
CA GLN A 28 -19.10 16.05 -6.86
C GLN A 28 -18.16 16.37 -8.02
N ILE A 29 -16.89 16.66 -7.73
CA ILE A 29 -15.88 16.89 -8.79
C ILE A 29 -15.65 15.59 -9.58
N GLY A 30 -15.62 14.44 -8.91
CA GLY A 30 -15.50 13.13 -9.56
C GLY A 30 -16.69 12.84 -10.49
N ASP A 31 -17.90 13.12 -10.03
CA ASP A 31 -19.13 12.94 -10.83
C ASP A 31 -19.14 13.88 -12.04
N ALA A 32 -18.70 15.14 -11.88
CA ALA A 32 -18.62 16.12 -12.96
C ALA A 32 -17.55 15.79 -14.02
N LEU A 33 -16.41 15.24 -13.61
CA LEU A 33 -15.30 14.89 -14.50
C LEU A 33 -15.33 13.42 -14.99
N GLY A 34 -16.30 12.62 -14.51
CA GLY A 34 -16.42 11.20 -14.84
C GLY A 34 -15.25 10.35 -14.33
N VAL A 35 -14.65 10.71 -13.20
CA VAL A 35 -13.49 10.03 -12.61
C VAL A 35 -13.72 9.70 -11.13
N SER A 36 -13.03 8.68 -10.62
CA SER A 36 -13.22 8.25 -9.24
C SER A 36 -12.74 9.32 -8.23
N ARG A 37 -13.39 9.34 -7.06
CA ARG A 37 -13.03 10.22 -5.94
C ARG A 37 -11.55 10.14 -5.57
N ASN A 38 -10.99 8.93 -5.57
CA ASN A 38 -9.58 8.70 -5.25
C ASN A 38 -8.64 9.25 -6.34
N ALA A 39 -9.06 9.21 -7.61
CA ALA A 39 -8.31 9.80 -8.71
C ALA A 39 -8.19 11.32 -8.55
N ILE A 40 -9.28 11.99 -8.16
CA ILE A 40 -9.32 13.43 -7.89
C ILE A 40 -8.45 13.78 -6.68
N ALA A 41 -8.63 13.09 -5.55
CA ALA A 41 -7.84 13.33 -4.34
C ALA A 41 -6.33 13.18 -4.60
N GLY A 42 -5.94 12.11 -5.29
CA GLY A 42 -4.55 11.86 -5.66
C GLY A 42 -4.00 12.90 -6.64
N LYS A 43 -4.80 13.32 -7.63
CA LYS A 43 -4.37 14.34 -8.60
C LYS A 43 -4.23 15.71 -7.94
N ALA A 44 -5.19 16.11 -7.11
CA ALA A 44 -5.14 17.36 -6.36
C ALA A 44 -3.91 17.42 -5.43
N HIS A 45 -3.61 16.32 -4.74
CA HIS A 45 -2.41 16.21 -3.90
C HIS A 45 -1.11 16.37 -4.71
N ARG A 46 -1.00 15.71 -5.87
CA ARG A 46 0.17 15.84 -6.75
C ARG A 46 0.34 17.24 -7.36
N MET A 47 -0.76 17.98 -7.51
CA MET A 47 -0.76 19.36 -8.01
C MET A 47 -0.61 20.42 -6.91
N GLY A 48 -0.43 20.00 -5.64
CA GLY A 48 -0.21 20.93 -4.53
C GLY A 48 -1.42 21.80 -4.16
N LEU A 49 -2.65 21.39 -4.52
CA LEU A 49 -3.85 22.13 -4.15
C LEU A 49 -4.04 22.16 -2.62
N PRO A 50 -4.63 23.24 -2.07
CA PRO A 50 -4.79 23.41 -0.63
C PRO A 50 -5.58 22.24 -0.03
N LYS A 51 -5.01 21.65 1.02
CA LYS A 51 -5.61 20.51 1.73
C LYS A 51 -6.89 20.98 2.40
N ARG A 52 -8.03 20.48 1.92
CA ARG A 52 -9.31 20.75 2.57
C ARG A 52 -9.43 19.94 3.86
N PRO A 53 -9.98 20.54 4.94
CA PRO A 53 -10.23 19.81 6.17
C PRO A 53 -11.25 18.71 5.86
N SER A 54 -10.95 17.48 6.29
CA SER A 54 -11.92 16.39 6.18
C SER A 54 -13.18 16.77 7.00
N PRO A 55 -14.39 16.67 6.44
CA PRO A 55 -15.64 16.87 7.18
C PRO A 55 -15.73 15.98 8.44
N ILE A 56 -14.95 14.89 8.47
CA ILE A 56 -14.86 13.94 9.57
C ILE A 56 -14.20 14.56 10.82
N SER A 57 -13.52 15.71 10.72
CA SER A 57 -12.66 16.22 11.79
C SER A 57 -13.30 17.23 12.75
N LYS A 58 -14.59 17.61 12.63
CA LYS A 58 -15.13 18.71 13.48
C LYS A 58 -16.46 18.46 14.18
N THR A 59 -17.06 17.27 14.09
CA THR A 59 -18.28 16.91 14.84
C THR A 59 -18.20 15.55 15.54
N ALA A 60 -17.00 15.12 15.94
CA ALA A 60 -16.84 13.99 16.86
C ALA A 60 -16.51 14.49 18.27
N LYS A 61 -17.40 15.32 18.85
CA LYS A 61 -17.50 15.44 20.30
C LYS A 61 -18.15 14.15 20.79
N GLU A 62 -17.36 13.33 21.47
CA GLU A 62 -17.77 12.27 22.41
C GLU A 62 -19.05 11.51 22.07
N THR A 63 -18.93 10.51 21.21
CA THR A 63 -19.55 9.22 21.52
C THR A 63 -18.49 8.15 21.31
N LYS A 64 -17.78 7.81 22.40
CA LYS A 64 -17.08 6.55 22.49
C LYS A 64 -18.15 5.47 22.32
N LYS A 65 -18.31 4.94 21.10
CA LYS A 65 -18.94 3.66 20.87
C LYS A 65 -18.26 2.69 21.85
N PRO A 66 -18.98 1.99 22.75
CA PRO A 66 -18.33 1.08 23.68
C PRO A 66 -17.53 0.11 22.84
N ALA A 67 -16.20 0.20 22.98
CA ALA A 67 -15.30 -0.75 22.38
C ALA A 67 -15.74 -2.11 22.92
N LYS A 68 -16.19 -3.01 22.04
CA LYS A 68 -16.25 -4.42 22.40
C LYS A 68 -14.88 -4.75 23.04
N PRO A 69 -14.83 -5.36 24.23
CA PRO A 69 -13.56 -5.69 24.85
C PRO A 69 -12.80 -6.52 23.84
N LYS A 70 -11.68 -5.96 23.37
CA LYS A 70 -10.70 -6.72 22.62
C LYS A 70 -10.30 -7.86 23.58
N PRO A 71 -10.40 -9.14 23.19
CA PRO A 71 -9.86 -10.20 24.02
C PRO A 71 -8.42 -9.82 24.38
N ALA A 72 -8.11 -9.86 25.68
CA ALA A 72 -6.75 -9.68 26.15
C ALA A 72 -5.91 -10.77 25.45
N ALA A 73 -5.14 -10.37 24.44
CA ALA A 73 -4.20 -11.26 23.81
C ALA A 73 -3.09 -11.52 24.83
N GLU A 74 -2.99 -12.78 25.21
CA GLU A 74 -1.88 -13.40 25.92
C GLU A 74 -0.52 -12.92 25.35
N PRO A 75 0.46 -12.56 26.19
CA PRO A 75 1.63 -11.80 25.77
C PRO A 75 2.71 -12.73 25.21
N GLU A 76 2.47 -13.44 24.10
CA GLU A 76 3.48 -14.39 23.58
C GLU A 76 3.79 -14.30 22.09
N ASN A 77 3.09 -13.48 21.31
CA ASN A 77 3.43 -13.30 19.91
C ASN A 77 3.32 -11.82 19.51
N LEU A 78 4.46 -11.14 19.43
CA LEU A 78 4.50 -9.87 18.71
C LEU A 78 4.05 -10.16 17.25
N PRO A 79 3.19 -9.32 16.65
CA PRO A 79 2.87 -9.50 15.24
C PRO A 79 4.18 -9.46 14.45
N LEU A 80 4.46 -10.49 13.63
CA LEU A 80 5.74 -10.66 12.90
C LEU A 80 6.30 -9.41 12.27
N ARG A 81 5.43 -8.49 11.84
CA ARG A 81 5.83 -7.19 11.31
C ARG A 81 6.82 -6.46 12.25
N LEU A 82 6.70 -6.62 13.56
CA LEU A 82 7.60 -6.03 14.55
C LEU A 82 8.85 -6.88 14.80
N GLU A 83 8.76 -8.21 14.68
CA GLU A 83 9.91 -9.13 14.81
C GLU A 83 10.82 -9.09 13.58
N LEU A 84 10.24 -9.07 12.39
CA LEU A 84 10.95 -8.94 11.11
C LEU A 84 11.72 -7.62 10.99
N ARG A 85 11.30 -6.56 11.68
CA ARG A 85 12.09 -5.30 11.77
C ARG A 85 13.36 -5.44 12.60
N LYS A 86 13.38 -6.38 13.55
CA LYS A 86 14.55 -6.63 14.42
C LYS A 86 15.54 -7.59 13.78
N LEU A 87 15.14 -8.32 12.73
CA LEU A 87 16.04 -9.21 11.99
C LEU A 87 17.14 -8.40 11.30
N LYS A 88 18.40 -8.70 11.62
CA LYS A 88 19.56 -8.19 10.89
C LYS A 88 19.66 -8.92 9.55
N TRP A 89 19.14 -8.29 8.50
CA TRP A 89 19.21 -8.83 7.16
C TRP A 89 20.64 -8.77 6.61
N SER A 90 21.18 -9.90 6.14
CA SER A 90 22.43 -9.91 5.38
C SER A 90 22.14 -10.04 3.89
N ARG A 91 22.75 -9.18 3.07
CA ARG A 91 22.68 -9.30 1.60
C ARG A 91 23.37 -10.55 1.06
N SER A 92 24.15 -11.25 1.89
CA SER A 92 24.82 -12.50 1.53
C SER A 92 24.07 -13.77 1.95
N LYS A 93 22.92 -13.64 2.61
CA LYS A 93 22.14 -14.77 3.15
C LYS A 93 20.79 -14.94 2.47
N CYS A 94 20.40 -16.19 2.22
CA CYS A 94 19.21 -16.58 1.48
C CYS A 94 17.94 -16.15 2.20
N CYS A 95 17.05 -15.49 1.44
CA CYS A 95 15.79 -14.97 1.96
C CYS A 95 14.56 -15.85 1.80
N TRP A 96 14.75 -17.15 1.60
CA TRP A 96 13.64 -18.07 1.47
C TRP A 96 12.88 -18.19 2.80
N PRO A 97 11.58 -17.85 2.85
CA PRO A 97 10.77 -17.98 4.05
C PRO A 97 10.44 -19.45 4.29
N SER A 98 10.58 -19.91 5.53
CA SER A 98 10.24 -21.26 5.95
C SER A 98 9.25 -21.20 7.11
N GLY A 99 8.11 -21.89 6.94
CA GLY A 99 6.98 -21.87 7.87
C GLY A 99 5.93 -20.79 7.56
N ASP A 100 4.82 -20.82 8.30
CA ASP A 100 3.82 -19.76 8.25
C ASP A 100 4.31 -18.59 9.10
N PRO A 101 4.35 -17.36 8.55
CA PRO A 101 4.62 -16.16 9.34
C PRO A 101 3.86 -16.18 10.66
N LYS A 102 2.55 -16.41 10.67
CA LYS A 102 1.68 -16.23 11.84
C LYS A 102 1.92 -17.21 12.99
N LEU A 103 2.81 -18.18 12.84
CA LEU A 103 3.11 -19.19 13.86
C LEU A 103 4.54 -19.04 14.40
N SER A 104 4.75 -19.47 15.64
CA SER A 104 6.09 -19.59 16.22
C SER A 104 6.90 -20.63 15.43
N GLY A 105 8.02 -20.22 14.86
CA GLY A 105 8.84 -21.07 13.98
C GLY A 105 9.05 -20.53 12.57
N PHE A 106 8.51 -19.34 12.25
CA PHE A 106 8.86 -18.66 11.02
C PHE A 106 10.35 -18.28 10.99
N THR A 107 11.06 -18.79 9.99
CA THR A 107 12.50 -18.55 9.83
C THR A 107 12.84 -18.28 8.36
N PHE A 108 14.05 -17.77 8.12
CA PHE A 108 14.61 -17.69 6.78
C PHE A 108 15.78 -18.66 6.65
N CYS A 109 15.91 -19.30 5.48
CA CYS A 109 16.94 -20.28 5.19
C CYS A 109 18.35 -19.86 5.63
N GLY A 110 18.80 -18.65 5.27
CA GLY A 110 20.07 -18.11 5.76
C GLY A 110 21.35 -18.62 5.08
N ASP A 111 21.26 -19.58 4.16
CA ASP A 111 22.40 -20.09 3.36
C ASP A 111 23.02 -19.02 2.45
N ALA A 112 24.22 -19.28 1.90
CA ALA A 112 24.87 -18.34 0.99
C ALA A 112 24.02 -18.07 -0.26
N VAL A 113 23.83 -16.79 -0.59
CA VAL A 113 23.12 -16.40 -1.82
C VAL A 113 23.97 -16.62 -3.06
N VAL A 114 23.30 -16.92 -4.17
CA VAL A 114 23.92 -16.86 -5.50
C VAL A 114 24.16 -15.39 -5.85
N PRO A 115 25.35 -15.02 -6.38
CA PRO A 115 25.62 -13.64 -6.79
C PRO A 115 24.52 -13.08 -7.71
N GLY A 116 24.00 -11.90 -7.38
CA GLY A 116 22.93 -11.24 -8.14
C GLY A 116 21.52 -11.79 -7.90
N LYS A 117 21.36 -12.81 -7.06
CA LYS A 117 20.05 -13.36 -6.67
C LYS A 117 19.86 -13.30 -5.15
N PRO A 118 18.62 -13.28 -4.65
CA PRO A 118 18.36 -13.16 -3.21
C PRO A 118 18.30 -14.52 -2.48
N TYR A 119 18.46 -15.64 -3.21
CA TYR A 119 18.34 -16.99 -2.67
C TYR A 119 19.61 -17.83 -2.91
N CYS A 120 19.76 -18.93 -2.15
CA CYS A 120 20.75 -19.97 -2.42
C CYS A 120 20.35 -20.78 -3.68
N LEU A 121 21.23 -21.67 -4.17
CA LEU A 121 20.98 -22.44 -5.40
C LEU A 121 19.66 -23.20 -5.36
N LYS A 122 19.42 -23.98 -4.29
CA LYS A 122 18.19 -24.73 -4.08
C LYS A 122 16.93 -23.86 -4.18
N HIS A 123 16.90 -22.77 -3.41
CA HIS A 123 15.74 -21.89 -3.39
C HIS A 123 15.62 -21.01 -4.65
N CYS A 124 16.69 -20.84 -5.43
CA CYS A 124 16.59 -20.25 -6.76
C CYS A 124 15.83 -21.15 -7.73
N GLU A 125 16.03 -22.47 -7.67
CA GLU A 125 15.29 -23.44 -8.49
C GLU A 125 13.80 -23.44 -8.14
N GLU A 126 13.48 -23.35 -6.83
CA GLU A 126 12.09 -23.25 -6.37
C GLU A 126 11.44 -21.90 -6.74
N ALA A 127 12.18 -20.78 -6.65
CA ALA A 127 11.65 -19.44 -6.92
C ALA A 127 11.45 -19.15 -8.42
N TYR A 128 12.39 -19.62 -9.25
CA TYR A 128 12.51 -19.24 -10.66
C TYR A 128 12.19 -20.41 -11.59
N THR A 129 11.00 -20.98 -11.44
CA THR A 129 10.47 -21.92 -12.44
C THR A 129 9.93 -21.14 -13.65
N THR A 130 10.16 -21.64 -14.85
CA THR A 130 9.51 -21.12 -16.05
C THR A 130 8.08 -21.67 -16.04
N SER A 131 7.06 -20.81 -16.11
CA SER A 131 5.64 -21.22 -16.09
C SER A 131 5.19 -22.02 -17.35
N ARG A 132 6.08 -22.77 -17.98
CA ARG A 132 5.85 -23.53 -19.22
C ARG A 132 6.10 -25.04 -19.12
N ASP A 133 6.55 -25.55 -17.96
CA ASP A 133 6.94 -26.95 -17.80
C ASP A 133 5.96 -27.76 -16.93
N SER A 134 4.65 -27.49 -17.04
CA SER A 134 3.61 -28.26 -16.34
C SER A 134 2.30 -28.30 -17.12
N ARG A 135 2.32 -28.94 -18.29
CA ARG A 135 1.12 -29.51 -18.94
C ARG A 135 1.31 -31.01 -19.07
#